data_AF-A0A367LY76-F1
#
_entry.id   AF-A0A367LY76-F1
#
_cell.length_a   1.000
_cell.length_b   1.000
_cell.length_c   1.000
_cell.angle_alpha   90.00
_cell.angle_beta   90.00
_cell.angle_gamma   90.00
#
_symmetry.space_group_name_H-M   'P 1'
#
loop_
_entity.id
_entity.type
_entity.pdbx_description
1 polymer ?
#
loop_
_entity_poly.entity_id
_entity_poly.type
_entity_poly.pdbx_seq_one_letter_code
_entity_poly.pdbx_strand_id
1 'polypeptide(L)'
;RQRQMCIRDSGYSIDGSVAEPKLPELNEEFFALFGVKETGLDGFRAEVQKNMERELRQAIKSKVKNQVMEGLLQANPIEVPKALIGNEVNRLRVQAVQQFGGNIKPDQLPAELFEEQAKRRVVLGLIVAEMVKQHELKADEGRVREMIEEMASASPLSLL
;
A
#
# COMPACT_ATOMS: atom_id res chain seq x y z
N ARG A 1 -20.79 26.89 6.54
CA ARG A 1 -19.82 27.78 5.85
C ARG A 1 -18.49 27.02 5.69
N GLN A 2 -18.50 25.92 4.91
CA GLN A 2 -17.75 25.81 3.64
C GLN A 2 -17.46 27.13 2.92
N ARG A 3 -16.37 27.13 2.13
CA ARG A 3 -15.52 28.23 1.61
C ARG A 3 -14.33 28.45 2.54
N GLN A 4 -13.06 28.24 2.20
CA GLN A 4 -12.42 28.24 0.89
C GLN A 4 -11.01 27.64 1.09
N MET A 5 -10.78 26.41 0.66
CA MET A 5 -9.42 25.91 0.37
C MET A 5 -9.23 25.88 -1.14
N CYS A 6 -9.81 26.87 -1.82
CA CYS A 6 -9.46 27.23 -3.18
C CYS A 6 -8.36 28.27 -3.05
N ILE A 7 -7.14 27.92 -3.50
CA ILE A 7 -6.06 28.87 -3.81
C ILE A 7 -5.81 29.86 -2.67
N ARG A 8 -5.39 29.37 -1.51
CA ARG A 8 -4.61 30.22 -0.61
C ARG A 8 -3.16 30.01 -1.01
N ASP A 9 -2.51 31.06 -1.48
CA ASP A 9 -1.05 31.16 -1.49
C ASP A 9 -0.59 31.04 -0.03
N SER A 10 -0.45 29.80 0.45
CA SER A 10 0.12 29.51 1.75
C SER A 10 1.62 29.72 1.61
N GLY A 11 2.06 30.95 1.85
CA GLY A 11 3.47 31.26 2.03
C GLY A 11 4.00 30.47 3.23
N TYR A 12 4.89 29.52 2.98
CA TYR A 12 5.68 28.89 4.03
C TYR A 12 6.91 29.77 4.28
N SER A 13 7.01 30.36 5.47
CA SER A 13 8.27 30.90 5.97
C SER A 13 9.12 29.72 6.45
N ILE A 14 10.06 29.28 5.61
CA ILE A 14 11.02 28.22 5.96
C ILE A 14 12.24 28.90 6.58
N ASP A 15 12.27 28.97 7.91
CA ASP A 15 13.51 29.28 8.65
C ASP A 15 14.30 27.98 8.80
N GLY A 16 15.34 27.81 7.98
CA GLY A 16 16.13 26.58 7.94
C GLY A 16 17.59 26.84 7.59
N SER A 17 18.48 26.05 8.20
CA SER A 17 19.87 25.97 7.75
C SER A 17 19.95 24.99 6.59
N VAL A 18 20.62 25.39 5.51
CA VAL A 18 20.89 24.51 4.37
C VAL A 18 22.18 23.77 4.66
N ALA A 19 22.08 22.44 4.85
CA ALA A 19 23.23 21.57 4.99
C ALA A 19 23.40 20.73 3.72
N GLU A 20 24.64 20.56 3.28
CA GLU A 20 24.96 19.69 2.16
C GLU A 20 24.86 18.22 2.59
N PRO A 21 24.19 17.33 1.82
CA PRO A 21 24.12 15.92 2.16
C PRO A 21 25.51 15.29 2.08
N LYS A 22 26.07 14.91 3.23
CA LYS A 22 27.33 14.14 3.29
C LYS A 22 27.02 12.65 3.24
N LEU A 23 27.70 11.94 2.34
CA LEU A 23 27.64 10.49 2.31
C LEU A 23 28.20 9.94 3.63
N PRO A 24 27.44 9.10 4.35
CA PRO A 24 27.96 8.47 5.55
C PRO A 24 29.09 7.51 5.18
N GLU A 25 30.05 7.37 6.08
CA GLU A 25 31.08 6.34 5.94
C GLU A 25 30.46 4.95 6.14
N LEU A 26 30.88 3.98 5.31
CA LEU A 26 30.41 2.60 5.40
C LEU A 26 31.16 1.86 6.50
N ASN A 27 30.78 2.13 7.74
CA ASN A 27 31.39 1.59 8.95
C ASN A 27 30.39 0.71 9.75
N GLU A 28 30.88 0.10 10.84
CA GLU A 28 30.07 -0.81 11.66
C GLU A 28 28.85 -0.13 12.31
N GLU A 29 28.97 1.16 12.68
CA GLU A 29 27.85 1.95 13.21
C GLU A 29 26.75 2.13 12.17
N PHE A 30 27.11 2.39 10.91
CA PHE A 30 26.17 2.49 9.80
C PHE A 30 25.53 1.12 9.48
N PHE A 31 26.31 0.04 9.47
CA PHE A 31 25.77 -1.31 9.21
C PHE A 31 24.81 -1.78 10.31
N ALA A 32 25.06 -1.39 11.56
CA ALA A 32 24.18 -1.71 12.69
C ALA A 32 22.77 -1.13 12.53
N LEU A 33 22.61 0.02 11.85
CA LEU A 33 21.29 0.61 11.53
C LEU A 33 20.45 -0.29 10.62
N PHE A 34 21.09 -1.14 9.82
CA PHE A 34 20.43 -2.09 8.92
C PHE A 34 20.33 -3.49 9.53
N GLY A 35 20.63 -3.64 10.83
CA GLY A 35 20.60 -4.93 11.52
C GLY A 35 21.77 -5.85 11.18
N VAL A 36 22.80 -5.34 10.49
CA VAL A 36 23.97 -6.10 10.07
C VAL A 36 25.07 -5.94 11.12
N LYS A 37 25.28 -6.98 11.94
CA LYS A 37 26.35 -7.04 12.94
C LYS A 37 27.41 -8.05 12.51
N GLU A 38 28.68 -7.68 12.67
CA GLU A 38 29.86 -8.56 12.54
C GLU A 38 30.15 -9.16 11.14
N THR A 39 29.48 -8.71 10.08
CA THR A 39 29.72 -9.20 8.71
C THR A 39 30.33 -8.17 7.76
N GLY A 40 30.61 -6.96 8.25
CA GLY A 40 31.28 -5.90 7.51
C GLY A 40 30.57 -5.47 6.22
N LEU A 41 31.32 -4.91 5.28
CA LEU A 41 30.77 -4.37 4.03
C LEU A 41 30.11 -5.44 3.15
N ASP A 42 30.67 -6.65 3.11
CA ASP A 42 30.14 -7.74 2.28
C ASP A 42 28.80 -8.25 2.82
N GLY A 43 28.67 -8.38 4.14
CA GLY A 43 27.40 -8.70 4.78
C GLY A 43 26.35 -7.61 4.59
N PHE A 44 26.76 -6.35 4.66
CA PHE A 44 25.87 -5.22 4.39
C PHE A 44 25.33 -5.25 2.95
N ARG A 45 26.21 -5.48 1.96
CA ARG A 45 25.82 -5.62 0.55
C ARG A 45 24.87 -6.80 0.33
N ALA A 46 25.15 -7.94 0.95
CA ALA A 46 24.30 -9.12 0.86
C ALA A 46 22.89 -8.88 1.43
N GLU A 47 22.79 -8.19 2.58
CA GLU A 47 21.49 -7.87 3.19
C GLU A 47 20.72 -6.83 2.37
N VAL A 48 21.38 -5.80 1.85
CA VAL A 48 20.76 -4.84 0.92
C VAL A 48 20.26 -5.54 -0.34
N GLN A 49 21.08 -6.40 -0.94
CA GLN A 49 20.70 -7.16 -2.13
C GLN A 49 19.48 -8.05 -1.87
N LYS A 50 19.48 -8.79 -0.75
CA LYS A 50 18.35 -9.64 -0.34
C LYS A 50 17.06 -8.84 -0.18
N ASN A 51 17.14 -7.66 0.45
CA ASN A 51 15.99 -6.76 0.59
C ASN A 51 15.50 -6.25 -0.77
N MET A 52 16.41 -5.85 -1.67
CA MET A 52 16.06 -5.42 -3.02
C MET A 52 15.43 -6.55 -3.85
N GLU A 53 15.93 -7.78 -3.75
CA GLU A 53 15.34 -8.94 -4.42
C GLU A 53 13.92 -9.24 -3.91
N ARG A 54 13.67 -9.09 -2.60
CA ARG A 54 12.33 -9.20 -2.02
C ARG A 54 11.39 -8.13 -2.56
N GLU A 55 11.81 -6.85 -2.53
CA GLU A 55 11.04 -5.73 -3.06
C GLU A 55 10.75 -5.93 -4.57
N LEU A 56 11.73 -6.40 -5.34
CA LEU A 56 11.56 -6.69 -6.76
C LEU A 56 10.50 -7.77 -7.00
N ARG A 57 10.55 -8.89 -6.24
CA ARG A 57 9.55 -9.95 -6.35
C ARG A 57 8.14 -9.43 -6.02
N GLN A 58 8.01 -8.62 -4.97
CA GLN A 58 6.72 -8.03 -4.59
C GLN A 58 6.22 -7.01 -5.62
N ALA A 59 7.10 -6.21 -6.20
CA ALA A 59 6.78 -5.27 -7.27
C ALA A 59 6.28 -6.00 -8.53
N ILE A 60 6.96 -7.07 -8.94
CA ILE A 60 6.53 -7.90 -10.08
C ILE A 60 5.17 -8.53 -9.80
N LYS A 61 5.00 -9.17 -8.64
CA LYS A 61 3.73 -9.81 -8.23
C LYS A 61 2.58 -8.80 -8.24
N SER A 62 2.80 -7.61 -7.69
CA SER A 62 1.81 -6.53 -7.67
C SER A 62 1.48 -6.02 -9.07
N LYS A 63 2.48 -5.85 -9.93
CA LYS A 63 2.28 -5.41 -11.32
C LYS A 63 1.46 -6.42 -12.12
N VAL A 64 1.80 -7.70 -12.06
CA VAL A 64 1.07 -8.76 -12.75
C VAL A 64 -0.36 -8.87 -12.21
N LYS A 65 -0.53 -8.82 -10.87
CA LYS A 65 -1.85 -8.81 -10.25
C LYS A 65 -2.71 -7.66 -10.76
N ASN A 66 -2.16 -6.44 -10.83
CA ASN A 66 -2.89 -5.27 -11.32
C ASN A 66 -3.27 -5.43 -12.80
N GLN A 67 -2.38 -5.97 -13.63
CA GLN A 67 -2.68 -6.24 -15.04
C GLN A 67 -3.83 -7.25 -15.19
N VAL A 68 -3.80 -8.34 -14.42
CA VAL A 68 -4.88 -9.34 -14.45
C VAL A 68 -6.20 -8.74 -13.98
N MET A 69 -6.21 -8.00 -12.87
CA MET A 69 -7.42 -7.36 -12.35
C MET A 69 -7.99 -6.34 -13.34
N GLU A 70 -7.13 -5.55 -13.98
CA GLU A 70 -7.57 -4.61 -15.02
C GLU A 70 -8.15 -5.34 -16.23
N GLY A 71 -7.52 -6.43 -16.68
CA GLY A 71 -8.05 -7.26 -17.75
C GLY A 71 -9.42 -7.85 -17.41
N LEU A 72 -9.62 -8.31 -16.16
CA LEU A 72 -10.91 -8.82 -15.68
C LEU A 72 -11.99 -7.73 -15.70
N LEU A 73 -11.67 -6.50 -15.29
CA LEU A 73 -12.60 -5.37 -15.35
C LEU A 73 -13.02 -5.04 -16.78
N GLN A 74 -12.05 -4.98 -17.70
CA GLN A 74 -12.30 -4.60 -19.09
C GLN A 74 -13.08 -5.68 -19.85
N ALA A 75 -12.80 -6.96 -19.59
CA ALA A 75 -13.48 -8.08 -20.24
C ALA A 75 -14.91 -8.30 -19.73
N ASN A 76 -15.25 -7.80 -18.54
CA ASN A 76 -16.53 -8.07 -17.88
C ASN A 76 -17.22 -6.77 -17.43
N PRO A 77 -17.79 -5.99 -18.37
CA PRO A 77 -18.58 -4.82 -18.01
C PRO A 77 -19.89 -5.26 -17.35
N ILE A 78 -19.96 -5.13 -16.02
CA ILE A 78 -21.16 -5.43 -15.22
C ILE A 78 -21.68 -4.18 -14.54
N GLU A 79 -23.00 -4.05 -14.47
CA GLU A 79 -23.64 -3.02 -13.68
C GLU A 79 -23.76 -3.45 -12.22
N VAL A 80 -23.49 -2.50 -11.33
CA VAL A 80 -23.46 -2.76 -9.88
C VAL A 80 -24.46 -1.84 -9.19
N PRO A 81 -25.29 -2.37 -8.27
CA PRO A 81 -26.21 -1.55 -7.49
C PRO A 81 -25.50 -0.42 -6.73
N LYS A 82 -26.07 0.78 -6.78
CA LYS A 82 -25.54 1.97 -6.07
C LYS A 82 -25.32 1.74 -4.57
N ALA A 83 -26.14 0.89 -3.95
CA ALA A 83 -26.00 0.52 -2.55
C ALA A 83 -24.65 -0.15 -2.24
N LEU A 84 -24.16 -1.03 -3.12
CA LEU A 84 -22.87 -1.69 -2.93
C LEU A 84 -21.70 -0.71 -3.10
N ILE A 85 -21.81 0.19 -4.08
CA ILE A 85 -20.82 1.26 -4.29
C ILE A 85 -20.78 2.18 -3.07
N GLY A 86 -21.93 2.62 -2.56
CA GLY A 86 -22.01 3.47 -1.36
C GLY A 86 -21.39 2.83 -0.12
N ASN A 87 -21.61 1.52 0.09
CA ASN A 87 -20.98 0.77 1.18
C ASN A 87 -19.45 0.76 1.06
N GLU A 88 -18.92 0.57 -0.16
CA GLU A 88 -17.48 0.56 -0.39
C GLU A 88 -16.87 1.97 -0.30
N VAL A 89 -17.58 3.02 -0.74
CA VAL A 89 -17.18 4.42 -0.51
C VAL A 89 -17.02 4.70 0.98
N ASN A 90 -17.98 4.26 1.81
CA ASN A 90 -17.90 4.45 3.26
C ASN A 90 -16.69 3.73 3.86
N ARG A 91 -16.38 2.51 3.39
CA ARG A 91 -15.16 1.78 3.79
C ARG A 91 -13.89 2.53 3.40
N LEU A 92 -13.82 3.03 2.16
CA LEU A 92 -12.70 3.81 1.65
C LEU A 92 -12.48 5.10 2.45
N ARG A 93 -13.55 5.79 2.83
CA ARG A 93 -13.49 6.99 3.69
C ARG A 93 -12.90 6.70 5.07
N VAL A 94 -13.34 5.61 5.71
CA VAL A 94 -12.79 5.18 7.00
C VAL A 94 -11.31 4.85 6.87
N GLN A 95 -10.92 4.13 5.81
CA GLN A 95 -9.53 3.80 5.54
C GLN A 95 -8.67 5.06 5.32
N ALA A 96 -9.17 6.03 4.54
CA ALA A 96 -8.48 7.29 4.30
C ALA A 96 -8.28 8.08 5.60
N VAL A 97 -9.31 8.19 6.45
CA VAL A 97 -9.21 8.88 7.74
C VAL A 97 -8.12 8.27 8.64
N GLN A 98 -8.02 6.94 8.67
CA GLN A 98 -6.96 6.25 9.43
C GLN A 98 -5.57 6.60 8.92
N GLN A 99 -5.39 6.73 7.60
CA GLN A 99 -4.12 7.12 6.98
C GLN A 99 -3.73 8.58 7.27
N PHE A 100 -4.72 9.48 7.39
CA PHE A 100 -4.51 10.90 7.71
C PHE A 100 -4.45 11.20 9.22
N GLY A 101 -4.32 10.17 10.07
CA GLY A 101 -4.14 10.35 11.51
C GLY A 101 -5.41 10.63 12.31
N GLY A 102 -6.60 10.31 11.78
CA GLY A 102 -7.85 10.22 12.56
C GLY A 102 -8.52 11.54 12.94
N ASN A 103 -7.96 12.69 12.60
CA ASN A 103 -8.47 14.01 13.00
C ASN A 103 -9.69 14.49 12.19
N ILE A 104 -10.08 13.74 11.14
CA ILE A 104 -11.16 14.08 10.21
C ILE A 104 -12.23 12.99 10.32
N LYS A 105 -13.51 13.35 10.29
CA LYS A 105 -14.58 12.34 10.26
C LYS A 105 -14.74 11.79 8.84
N PRO A 106 -15.02 10.49 8.64
CA PRO A 106 -15.17 9.89 7.31
C PRO A 106 -16.16 10.63 6.40
N ASP A 107 -17.27 11.10 6.97
CA ASP A 107 -18.34 11.80 6.24
C ASP A 107 -17.93 13.20 5.76
N GLN A 108 -16.82 13.74 6.26
CA GLN A 108 -16.29 15.04 5.81
C GLN A 108 -15.52 14.91 4.50
N LEU A 109 -15.15 13.69 4.08
CA LEU A 109 -14.48 13.44 2.81
C LEU A 109 -15.53 13.29 1.69
N PRO A 110 -15.48 14.07 0.61
CA PRO A 110 -16.45 13.97 -0.49
C PRO A 110 -16.52 12.54 -1.06
N ALA A 111 -17.73 12.08 -1.40
CA ALA A 111 -17.96 10.70 -1.86
C ALA A 111 -17.32 10.48 -3.23
N GLU A 112 -17.40 11.51 -4.06
CA GLU A 112 -16.96 11.58 -5.44
C GLU A 112 -15.46 11.25 -5.58
N LEU A 113 -14.67 11.48 -4.52
CA LEU A 113 -13.25 11.10 -4.47
C LEU A 113 -13.04 9.58 -4.51
N PHE A 114 -14.04 8.81 -4.07
CA PHE A 114 -13.94 7.36 -3.88
C PHE A 114 -14.87 6.57 -4.80
N GLU A 115 -15.81 7.22 -5.49
CA GLU A 115 -16.84 6.51 -6.29
C GLU A 115 -16.25 5.59 -7.36
N GLU A 116 -15.28 6.07 -8.15
CA GLU A 116 -14.64 5.25 -9.19
C GLU A 116 -13.84 4.09 -8.60
N GLN A 117 -13.12 4.33 -7.50
CA GLN A 117 -12.37 3.28 -6.81
C GLN A 117 -13.31 2.24 -6.18
N ALA A 118 -14.39 2.70 -5.56
CA ALA A 118 -15.42 1.86 -4.96
C ALA A 118 -16.08 0.98 -6.02
N LYS A 119 -16.48 1.57 -7.15
CA LYS A 119 -17.06 0.83 -8.28
C LYS A 119 -16.12 -0.27 -8.76
N ARG A 120 -14.84 0.04 -9.00
CA ARG A 120 -13.84 -0.96 -9.43
C ARG A 120 -13.68 -2.08 -8.40
N ARG A 121 -13.59 -1.76 -7.10
CA ARG A 121 -13.47 -2.75 -6.02
C ARG A 121 -14.68 -3.67 -5.93
N VAL A 122 -15.89 -3.12 -6.03
CA VAL A 122 -17.11 -3.93 -5.97
C VAL A 122 -17.22 -4.85 -7.18
N VAL A 123 -17.00 -4.32 -8.39
CA VAL A 123 -17.01 -5.13 -9.62
C VAL A 123 -16.01 -6.29 -9.52
N LEU A 124 -14.75 -6.00 -9.17
CA LEU A 124 -13.72 -7.01 -9.01
C LEU A 124 -14.07 -8.04 -7.94
N GLY A 125 -14.61 -7.59 -6.81
CA GLY A 125 -15.03 -8.47 -5.72
C GLY A 125 -16.09 -9.47 -6.18
N LEU A 126 -17.06 -9.03 -6.99
CA LEU A 126 -18.09 -9.90 -7.55
C LEU A 126 -17.52 -10.90 -8.56
N ILE A 127 -16.68 -10.44 -9.50
CA ILE A 127 -16.06 -11.31 -10.52
C ILE A 127 -15.20 -12.39 -9.85
N VAL A 128 -14.34 -12.00 -8.92
CA VAL A 128 -13.44 -12.93 -8.22
C VAL A 128 -14.24 -13.90 -7.34
N ALA A 129 -15.27 -13.42 -6.63
CA ALA A 129 -16.13 -14.29 -5.82
C ALA A 129 -16.86 -15.35 -6.67
N GLU A 130 -17.34 -14.95 -7.86
CA GLU A 130 -17.96 -15.89 -8.79
C GLU A 130 -16.95 -16.92 -9.33
N MET A 131 -15.73 -16.51 -9.69
CA MET A 131 -14.68 -17.46 -10.10
C MET A 131 -14.32 -18.45 -8.97
N VAL A 132 -14.19 -17.96 -7.73
CA VAL A 132 -13.92 -18.81 -6.57
C VAL A 132 -15.02 -19.86 -6.40
N LYS A 133 -16.29 -19.44 -6.57
CA LYS A 133 -17.45 -20.33 -6.48
C LYS A 133 -17.48 -21.35 -7.63
N GLN A 134 -17.29 -20.90 -8.89
CA GLN A 134 -17.35 -21.76 -10.08
C GLN A 134 -16.24 -22.81 -10.11
N HIS A 135 -15.05 -22.46 -9.62
CA HIS A 135 -13.89 -23.35 -9.60
C HIS A 135 -13.65 -24.03 -8.24
N GLU A 136 -14.60 -23.88 -7.30
CA GLU A 136 -14.52 -24.44 -5.95
C GLU A 136 -13.16 -24.20 -5.25
N LEU A 137 -12.61 -23.00 -5.44
CA LEU A 137 -11.28 -22.67 -4.93
C LEU A 137 -11.33 -22.65 -3.40
N LYS A 138 -10.55 -23.53 -2.78
CA LYS A 138 -10.39 -23.59 -1.32
C LYS A 138 -9.14 -22.83 -0.91
N ALA A 139 -9.24 -22.15 0.24
CA ALA A 139 -8.05 -21.60 0.88
C ALA A 139 -7.12 -22.74 1.25
N ASP A 140 -5.88 -22.67 0.76
CA ASP A 140 -4.82 -23.59 1.10
C ASP A 140 -4.17 -23.10 2.40
N GLU A 141 -4.33 -23.86 3.49
CA GLU A 141 -3.79 -23.50 4.81
C GLU A 141 -2.26 -23.34 4.79
N GLY A 142 -1.56 -24.13 3.97
CA GLY A 142 -0.12 -24.01 3.77
C GLY A 142 0.25 -22.66 3.16
N ARG A 143 -0.45 -22.23 2.10
CA ARG A 143 -0.26 -20.90 1.49
C ARG A 143 -0.60 -19.75 2.42
N VAL A 144 -1.64 -19.90 3.26
CA VAL A 144 -1.98 -18.89 4.27
C VAL A 144 -0.84 -18.76 5.27
N ARG A 145 -0.29 -19.88 5.74
CA ARG A 145 0.84 -19.88 6.67
C ARG A 145 2.10 -19.30 6.07
N GLU A 146 2.45 -19.69 4.85
CA GLU A 146 3.59 -19.11 4.11
C GLU A 146 3.46 -17.59 3.96
N MET A 147 2.26 -17.08 3.65
CA MET A 147 2.02 -15.64 3.55
C MET A 147 2.21 -14.93 4.91
N ILE A 148 1.75 -15.54 6.01
CA ILE A 148 1.94 -14.99 7.36
C ILE A 148 3.43 -14.94 7.72
N GLU A 149 4.18 -16.01 7.42
CA GLU A 149 5.62 -16.08 7.65
C GLU A 149 6.37 -15.06 6.79
N GLU A 150 5.98 -14.88 5.52
CA GLU A 150 6.53 -13.85 4.63
C GLU A 150 6.30 -12.45 5.20
N MET A 151 5.07 -12.13 5.63
CA MET A 151 4.74 -10.83 6.23
C MET A 151 5.50 -10.57 7.54
N ALA A 152 5.64 -11.59 8.40
CA ALA A 152 6.40 -11.47 9.64
C ALA A 152 7.90 -11.23 9.40
N SER A 153 8.47 -11.84 8.35
CA SER A 153 9.88 -11.68 7.98
C SER A 153 10.23 -10.30 7.42
N ALA A 154 9.23 -9.53 6.96
CA ALA A 154 9.40 -8.19 6.42
C ALA A 154 9.40 -7.08 7.49
N SER A 155 9.01 -7.39 8.73
CA SER A 155 8.84 -6.42 9.83
C SER A 155 10.02 -6.20 10.82
N PRO A 156 11.33 -6.33 10.48
CA PRO A 156 12.37 -5.83 11.39
C PRO A 156 12.62 -4.30 11.34
N LEU A 157 12.09 -3.57 10.36
CA LEU A 157 12.57 -2.19 10.05
C LEU A 157 11.59 -1.04 10.34
N SER A 158 10.44 -1.28 10.99
CA SER A 158 9.46 -0.22 11.28
C SER A 158 9.13 -0.01 12.77
N LEU A 159 10.00 -0.47 13.67
CA LEU A 159 9.85 -0.32 15.13
C LEU A 159 11.06 0.38 15.80
N LEU A 160 11.81 1.16 15.04
CA LEU A 160 12.71 2.20 15.54
C LEU A 160 12.22 3.57 15.05
#